data_AF-U9TPU5-F1
#
_entry.id   AF-U9TPU5-F1
#
_cell.length_a   1.000
_cell.length_b   1.000
_cell.length_c   1.000
_cell.angle_alpha   90.00
_cell.angle_beta   90.00
_cell.angle_gamma   90.00
#
_symmetry.space_group_name_H-M   'P 1'
#
loop_
_entity.id
_entity.type
_entity.pdbx_description
1 polymer ?
#
loop_
_entity_poly.entity_id
_entity_poly.type
_entity_poly.pdbx_seq_one_letter_code
_entity_poly.pdbx_strand_id
1 'polypeptide(L)'
;MPGLTSSNTESENLITDISQEISRLALNLDEEALPETERTRLRAFFTSILNNAKIKVVSNVLNTIPKDNCTERLAYLKKVSTADAFPQGLLYLKPEPLLRTSGANWEYQPDPTLKEILQKTIREHFDAFLKGDFDKTNIPIYLFLSGAGTGKSRNANEFQQTAISSVSKDKDLLARIKDAYVFNVSYENGTALRPREDPFLAIGTRMLFQLLREEMDFDEVRLTYEPPSPMSVLSLVAKYRNRDLKDITVILIVDAMQQLMLSTDDGLNKDSDFYRTIITIFASKTCILASPFYETSNISPRK
;
A
#
# COMPACT_ATOMS: atom_id res chain seq x y z
N MET A 1 -30.68 16.99 -34.92
CA MET A 1 -29.56 16.97 -33.96
C MET A 1 -30.11 16.82 -32.56
N PRO A 2 -29.95 15.66 -31.91
CA PRO A 2 -30.06 15.56 -30.47
C PRO A 2 -28.74 15.08 -29.86
N GLY A 3 -28.37 15.61 -28.70
CA GLY A 3 -27.29 15.03 -27.90
C GLY A 3 -26.31 16.06 -27.35
N LEU A 4 -26.66 16.66 -26.22
CA LEU A 4 -25.74 17.31 -25.28
C LEU A 4 -26.51 17.75 -24.02
N THR A 5 -27.21 16.84 -23.35
CA THR A 5 -27.89 17.15 -22.07
C THR A 5 -27.84 16.05 -21.02
N SER A 6 -27.52 14.78 -21.33
CA SER A 6 -27.68 13.68 -20.35
C SER A 6 -26.56 13.56 -19.30
N SER A 7 -25.34 14.02 -19.56
CA SER A 7 -24.21 13.85 -18.62
C SER A 7 -24.22 14.86 -17.46
N ASN A 8 -24.80 16.04 -17.66
CA ASN A 8 -24.87 17.08 -16.62
C ASN A 8 -25.98 16.80 -15.61
N THR A 9 -27.12 16.25 -16.05
CA THR A 9 -28.24 15.96 -15.15
C THR A 9 -27.95 14.80 -14.20
N GLU A 10 -27.23 13.76 -14.64
CA GLU A 10 -26.83 12.66 -13.77
C GLU A 10 -25.83 13.08 -12.70
N SER A 11 -24.92 14.00 -13.03
CA SER A 11 -23.94 14.52 -12.09
C SER A 11 -24.56 15.51 -11.10
N GLU A 12 -25.50 16.34 -11.52
CA GLU A 12 -26.27 17.25 -10.65
C GLU A 12 -27.20 16.49 -9.68
N ASN A 13 -27.87 15.44 -10.15
CA ASN A 13 -28.71 14.59 -9.29
C ASN A 13 -27.88 13.85 -8.24
N LEU A 14 -26.72 13.32 -8.64
CA LEU A 14 -25.80 12.66 -7.72
C LEU A 14 -25.28 13.63 -6.64
N ILE A 15 -24.89 14.86 -7.03
CA ILE A 15 -24.46 15.91 -6.08
C ILE A 15 -25.58 16.26 -5.10
N THR A 16 -26.83 16.29 -5.57
CA THR A 16 -28.01 16.61 -4.76
C THR A 16 -28.30 15.51 -3.74
N ASP A 17 -28.28 14.24 -4.15
CA ASP A 17 -28.49 13.08 -3.28
C ASP A 17 -27.39 12.98 -2.21
N ILE A 18 -26.13 13.28 -2.57
CA ILE A 18 -25.01 13.29 -1.64
C ILE A 18 -25.14 14.45 -0.65
N SER A 19 -25.57 15.62 -1.12
CA SER A 19 -25.78 16.78 -0.25
C SER A 19 -26.89 16.52 0.76
N GLN A 20 -27.95 15.82 0.36
CA GLN A 20 -29.02 15.38 1.26
C GLN A 20 -28.54 14.33 2.25
N GLU A 21 -27.75 13.35 1.83
CA GLU A 21 -27.22 12.31 2.71
C GLU A 21 -26.18 12.88 3.70
N ILE A 22 -25.30 13.78 3.26
CA ILE A 22 -24.38 14.52 4.13
C ILE A 22 -25.17 15.38 5.13
N SER A 23 -26.24 16.05 4.70
CA SER A 23 -27.10 16.83 5.58
C SER A 23 -27.84 15.94 6.59
N ARG A 24 -28.31 14.76 6.17
CA ARG A 24 -28.94 13.76 7.05
C ARG A 24 -27.96 13.24 8.10
N LEU A 25 -26.74 12.90 7.69
CA LEU A 25 -25.68 12.48 8.61
C LEU A 25 -25.29 13.61 9.57
N ALA A 26 -25.26 14.86 9.10
CA ALA A 26 -24.99 16.03 9.93
C ALA A 26 -26.10 16.32 10.95
N LEU A 27 -27.36 16.04 10.61
CA LEU A 27 -28.51 16.15 11.52
C LEU A 27 -28.47 15.05 12.60
N ASN A 28 -28.12 13.81 12.23
CA ASN A 28 -28.01 12.71 13.19
C ASN A 28 -26.86 12.91 14.20
N LEU A 29 -25.85 13.72 13.89
CA LEU A 29 -24.80 14.08 14.86
C LEU A 29 -25.37 14.81 16.08
N ASP A 30 -26.46 15.57 15.91
CA ASP A 30 -27.11 16.26 17.02
C ASP A 30 -27.90 15.30 17.94
N GLU A 31 -28.17 14.07 17.46
CA GLU A 31 -28.82 13.00 18.22
C GLU A 31 -27.81 12.05 18.89
N GLU A 32 -26.58 11.96 18.38
CA GLU A 32 -25.49 11.18 18.97
C GLU A 32 -24.79 11.93 20.14
N ALA A 33 -24.41 11.21 21.19
CA ALA A 33 -23.75 11.74 22.38
C ALA A 33 -22.27 12.15 22.14
N LEU A 34 -22.02 12.96 21.10
CA LEU A 34 -20.70 13.46 20.72
C LEU A 34 -20.39 14.81 21.40
N PRO A 35 -19.14 15.04 21.83
CA PRO A 35 -18.70 16.34 22.33
C PRO A 35 -18.93 17.47 21.32
N GLU A 36 -19.37 18.64 21.78
CA GLU A 36 -19.70 19.81 20.93
C GLU A 36 -18.55 20.25 20.01
N THR A 37 -17.31 20.12 20.50
CA THR A 37 -16.08 20.38 19.74
C THR A 37 -15.91 19.44 18.56
N GLU A 38 -16.32 18.18 18.71
CA GLU A 38 -16.27 17.16 17.66
C GLU A 38 -17.39 17.39 16.64
N ARG A 39 -18.61 17.70 17.10
CA ARG A 39 -19.74 18.10 16.24
C ARG A 39 -19.40 19.31 15.37
N THR A 40 -18.77 20.33 15.96
CA THR A 40 -18.36 21.55 15.24
C THR A 40 -17.32 21.25 14.15
N ARG A 41 -16.32 20.39 14.45
CA ARG A 41 -15.32 19.95 13.46
C ARG A 41 -15.96 19.15 12.33
N LEU A 42 -16.91 18.27 12.65
CA LEU A 42 -17.63 17.48 11.66
C LEU A 42 -18.47 18.33 10.74
N ARG A 43 -19.20 19.32 11.26
CA ARG A 43 -19.96 20.29 10.46
C ARG A 43 -19.07 21.09 9.52
N ALA A 44 -17.92 21.57 10.00
CA ALA A 44 -16.95 22.29 9.18
C ALA A 44 -16.38 21.38 8.07
N PHE A 45 -16.10 20.12 8.41
CA PHE A 45 -15.63 19.12 7.46
C PHE A 45 -16.68 18.77 6.39
N PHE A 46 -17.93 18.53 6.77
CA PHE A 46 -19.03 18.30 5.83
C PHE A 46 -19.24 19.48 4.89
N THR A 47 -19.13 20.69 5.42
CA THR A 47 -19.20 21.93 4.63
C THR A 47 -18.03 22.02 3.64
N SER A 48 -16.83 21.57 4.02
CA SER A 48 -15.65 21.52 3.14
C SER A 48 -15.78 20.48 2.01
N ILE A 49 -16.41 19.32 2.27
CA ILE A 49 -16.67 18.29 1.25
C ILE A 49 -17.66 18.81 0.21
N LEU A 50 -18.73 19.45 0.64
CA LEU A 50 -19.77 19.99 -0.25
C LEU A 50 -19.23 21.06 -1.20
N ASN A 51 -18.17 21.75 -0.81
CA ASN A 51 -17.55 22.81 -1.60
C ASN A 51 -16.44 22.33 -2.55
N ASN A 52 -16.13 21.02 -2.62
CA ASN A 52 -14.96 20.51 -3.33
C ASN A 52 -15.31 19.46 -4.42
N ALA A 53 -14.49 19.38 -5.48
CA ALA A 53 -14.69 18.47 -6.62
C ALA A 53 -14.50 16.96 -6.29
N LYS A 54 -14.20 16.61 -5.03
CA LYS A 54 -14.00 15.22 -4.56
C LYS A 54 -15.30 14.46 -4.28
N ILE A 55 -16.47 15.12 -4.42
CA ILE A 55 -17.81 14.55 -4.16
C ILE A 55 -18.03 13.20 -4.86
N LYS A 56 -17.56 13.04 -6.10
CA LYS A 56 -17.76 11.81 -6.89
C LYS A 56 -17.00 10.61 -6.31
N VAL A 57 -15.82 10.83 -5.75
CA VAL A 57 -14.99 9.77 -5.15
C VAL A 57 -15.57 9.35 -3.79
N VAL A 58 -15.92 10.33 -2.95
CA VAL A 58 -16.54 10.09 -1.64
C VAL A 58 -17.88 9.36 -1.80
N SER A 59 -18.68 9.74 -2.80
CA SER A 59 -19.95 9.07 -3.11
C SER A 59 -19.78 7.63 -3.54
N ASN A 60 -18.81 7.36 -4.42
CA ASN A 60 -18.58 6.02 -4.91
C ASN A 60 -18.28 5.09 -3.75
N VAL A 61 -17.47 5.52 -2.78
CA VAL A 61 -17.13 4.73 -1.60
C VAL A 61 -18.28 4.69 -0.59
N LEU A 62 -18.98 5.78 -0.31
CA LEU A 62 -20.14 5.72 0.59
C LEU A 62 -21.25 4.80 0.05
N ASN A 63 -21.48 4.75 -1.27
CA ASN A 63 -22.46 3.83 -1.85
C ASN A 63 -22.07 2.35 -1.70
N THR A 64 -20.82 2.06 -1.33
CA THR A 64 -20.35 0.70 -1.04
C THR A 64 -20.65 0.24 0.37
N ILE A 65 -20.82 1.19 1.29
CA ILE A 65 -21.08 0.92 2.71
C ILE A 65 -22.61 0.88 2.87
N PRO A 66 -23.19 -0.20 3.43
CA PRO A 66 -24.63 -0.30 3.68
C PRO A 66 -25.18 0.98 4.34
N LYS A 67 -26.33 1.47 3.86
CA LYS A 67 -26.90 2.76 4.30
C LYS A 67 -27.25 2.79 5.79
N ASP A 68 -27.48 1.62 6.38
CA ASP A 68 -27.76 1.37 7.78
C ASP A 68 -26.48 1.28 8.65
N ASN A 69 -25.30 1.11 8.05
CA ASN A 69 -24.02 1.12 8.75
C ASN A 69 -23.50 2.56 8.92
N CYS A 70 -24.22 3.35 9.70
CA CYS A 70 -23.91 4.77 9.96
C CYS A 70 -22.50 4.95 10.53
N THR A 71 -22.04 4.06 11.43
CA THR A 71 -20.73 4.15 12.08
C THR A 71 -19.58 4.07 11.09
N GLU A 72 -19.60 3.12 10.14
CA GLU A 72 -18.53 2.98 9.16
C GLU A 72 -18.55 4.12 8.12
N ARG A 73 -19.74 4.63 7.78
CA ARG A 73 -19.91 5.82 6.93
C ARG A 73 -19.32 7.06 7.59
N LEU A 74 -19.65 7.28 8.87
CA LEU A 74 -19.13 8.37 9.70
C LEU A 74 -17.62 8.27 9.91
N ALA A 75 -17.08 7.07 10.16
CA ALA A 75 -15.65 6.83 10.28
C ALA A 75 -14.90 7.14 8.97
N TYR A 76 -15.44 6.71 7.82
CA TYR A 76 -14.86 7.02 6.52
C TYR A 76 -14.84 8.53 6.23
N LEU A 77 -15.92 9.22 6.58
CA LEU A 77 -15.99 10.67 6.47
C LEU A 77 -15.01 11.36 7.43
N LYS A 78 -14.74 10.81 8.62
CA LYS A 78 -13.78 11.37 9.59
C LYS A 78 -12.30 11.21 9.22
N LYS A 79 -11.98 10.54 8.11
CA LYS A 79 -10.60 10.20 7.78
C LYS A 79 -9.70 11.42 7.67
N VAL A 80 -8.58 11.36 8.38
CA VAL A 80 -7.57 12.42 8.40
C VAL A 80 -6.51 12.14 7.35
N SER A 81 -6.06 13.16 6.64
CA SER A 81 -4.91 13.01 5.74
C SER A 81 -3.65 12.71 6.58
N THR A 82 -2.80 11.81 6.12
CA THR A 82 -1.58 11.44 6.87
C THR A 82 -0.61 12.61 7.02
N ALA A 83 -0.62 13.56 6.09
CA ALA A 83 0.20 14.77 6.17
C ALA A 83 -0.25 15.69 7.32
N ASP A 84 -1.56 15.81 7.55
CA ASP A 84 -2.11 16.64 8.63
C ASP A 84 -1.97 15.96 9.99
N ALA A 85 -2.14 14.64 10.04
CA ALA A 85 -1.99 13.85 11.27
C ALA A 85 -0.53 13.82 11.76
N PHE A 86 0.43 13.79 10.83
CA PHE A 86 1.86 13.64 11.12
C PHE A 86 2.68 14.79 10.53
N PRO A 87 2.49 16.03 11.02
CA PRO A 87 3.15 17.20 10.45
C PRO A 87 4.67 17.17 10.65
N GLN A 88 5.21 16.37 11.58
CA GLN A 88 6.65 16.18 11.78
C GLN A 88 7.20 14.91 11.11
N GLY A 89 6.36 14.18 10.37
CA GLY A 89 6.70 12.87 9.84
C GLY A 89 6.51 11.74 10.87
N LEU A 90 6.91 10.53 10.50
CA LEU A 90 6.80 9.33 11.33
C LEU A 90 8.16 8.64 11.48
N LEU A 91 8.41 8.12 12.68
CA LEU A 91 9.58 7.29 12.93
C LEU A 91 9.45 5.98 12.14
N TYR A 92 10.51 5.60 11.43
CA TYR A 92 10.56 4.30 10.79
C TYR A 92 10.62 3.17 11.82
N LEU A 93 9.70 2.22 11.69
CA LEU A 93 9.65 1.00 12.48
C LEU A 93 9.92 -0.21 11.57
N LYS A 94 10.93 -1.03 11.93
CA LYS A 94 11.32 -2.24 11.17
C LYS A 94 10.14 -3.20 11.05
N PRO A 95 9.97 -3.95 9.96
CA PRO A 95 8.81 -4.83 9.80
C PRO A 95 8.82 -6.00 10.78
N GLU A 96 7.65 -6.56 11.05
CA GLU A 96 7.56 -7.89 11.65
C GLU A 96 7.96 -8.99 10.65
N PRO A 97 8.46 -10.13 11.14
CA PRO A 97 8.76 -11.26 10.27
C PRO A 97 7.52 -11.78 9.54
N LEU A 98 7.67 -12.08 8.24
CA LEU A 98 6.59 -12.71 7.44
C LEU A 98 6.30 -14.15 7.85
N LEU A 99 7.30 -14.82 8.43
CA LEU A 99 7.19 -16.21 8.87
C LEU A 99 7.03 -16.27 10.39
N ARG A 100 5.86 -16.76 10.84
CA ARG A 100 5.53 -16.93 12.27
C ARG A 100 5.54 -18.39 12.75
N THR A 101 5.98 -19.32 11.91
CA THR A 101 6.07 -20.75 12.25
C THR A 101 7.42 -21.11 12.85
N SER A 102 7.57 -22.33 13.38
CA SER A 102 8.85 -22.84 13.91
C SER A 102 10.00 -22.78 12.89
N GLY A 103 9.68 -22.83 11.60
CA GLY A 103 10.64 -22.66 10.51
C GLY A 103 11.28 -21.27 10.42
N ALA A 104 10.81 -20.27 11.17
CA ALA A 104 11.45 -18.95 11.28
C ALA A 104 12.82 -19.01 11.97
N ASN A 105 13.04 -19.99 12.85
CA ASN A 105 14.28 -20.12 13.60
C ASN A 105 15.30 -21.04 12.92
N TRP A 106 14.94 -21.67 11.81
CA TRP A 106 15.87 -22.56 11.08
C TRP A 106 16.97 -21.74 10.42
N GLU A 107 18.14 -22.34 10.23
CA GLU A 107 19.21 -21.71 9.46
C GLU A 107 18.75 -21.52 8.01
N TYR A 108 18.92 -20.30 7.49
CA TYR A 108 18.52 -19.98 6.13
C TYR A 108 19.56 -20.46 5.11
N GLN A 109 19.11 -21.24 4.13
CA GLN A 109 19.94 -21.79 3.07
C GLN A 109 19.46 -21.28 1.71
N PRO A 110 19.98 -20.12 1.23
CA PRO A 110 19.65 -19.64 -0.11
C PRO A 110 20.28 -20.55 -1.18
N ASP A 111 19.66 -20.58 -2.35
CA ASP A 111 20.31 -21.15 -3.54
C ASP A 111 21.68 -20.46 -3.75
N PRO A 112 22.77 -21.21 -3.99
CA PRO A 112 24.10 -20.63 -4.16
C PRO A 112 24.18 -19.55 -5.25
N THR A 113 23.39 -19.69 -6.31
CA THR A 113 23.37 -18.75 -7.45
C THR A 113 22.64 -17.45 -7.13
N LEU A 114 21.76 -17.44 -6.12
CA LEU A 114 20.96 -16.27 -5.74
C LEU A 114 21.85 -15.08 -5.38
N LYS A 115 22.98 -15.33 -4.69
CA LYS A 115 23.91 -14.26 -4.32
C LYS A 115 24.55 -13.61 -5.54
N GLU A 116 24.93 -14.39 -6.53
CA GLU A 116 25.54 -13.88 -7.77
C GLU A 116 24.54 -13.06 -8.58
N ILE A 117 23.31 -13.55 -8.70
CA ILE A 117 22.21 -12.85 -9.36
C ILE A 117 21.97 -11.51 -8.66
N LEU A 118 21.76 -11.52 -7.34
CA LEU A 118 21.51 -10.32 -6.55
C LEU A 118 22.67 -9.32 -6.63
N GLN A 119 23.91 -9.80 -6.56
CA GLN A 119 25.08 -8.93 -6.66
C GLN A 119 25.08 -8.16 -7.98
N LYS A 120 24.86 -8.86 -9.10
CA LYS A 120 24.83 -8.26 -10.43
C LYS A 120 23.69 -7.24 -10.56
N THR A 121 22.47 -7.65 -10.27
CA THR A 121 21.26 -6.83 -10.51
C THR A 121 21.18 -5.61 -9.57
N ILE A 122 21.58 -5.76 -8.30
CA ILE A 122 21.64 -4.63 -7.36
C ILE A 122 22.72 -3.64 -7.80
N ARG A 123 23.87 -4.12 -8.31
CA ARG A 123 24.92 -3.25 -8.82
C ARG A 123 24.48 -2.49 -10.08
N GLU A 124 23.83 -3.16 -11.03
CA GLU A 124 23.27 -2.53 -12.23
C GLU A 124 22.25 -1.44 -11.88
N HIS A 125 21.35 -1.71 -10.92
CA HIS A 125 20.41 -0.73 -10.40
C HIS A 125 21.12 0.48 -9.76
N PHE A 126 22.18 0.23 -8.98
CA PHE A 126 22.97 1.29 -8.36
C PHE A 126 23.71 2.15 -9.39
N ASP A 127 24.28 1.55 -10.42
CA ASP A 127 24.95 2.27 -11.50
C ASP A 127 23.97 3.13 -12.32
N ALA A 128 22.74 2.66 -12.53
CA ALA A 128 21.67 3.45 -13.15
C ALA A 128 21.27 4.64 -12.25
N PHE A 129 21.11 4.40 -10.94
CA PHE A 129 20.85 5.46 -9.96
C PHE A 129 21.94 6.54 -9.99
N LEU A 130 23.23 6.17 -10.02
CA LEU A 130 24.34 7.13 -10.06
C LEU A 130 24.34 7.99 -11.32
N LYS A 131 23.79 7.48 -12.42
CA LYS A 131 23.62 8.21 -13.69
C LYS A 131 22.35 9.07 -13.73
N GLY A 132 21.51 8.99 -12.70
CA GLY A 132 20.18 9.62 -12.69
C GLY A 132 19.18 8.96 -13.65
N ASP A 133 19.45 7.71 -14.05
CA ASP A 133 18.58 6.94 -14.93
C ASP A 133 17.57 6.15 -14.11
N PHE A 134 16.36 6.70 -14.02
CA PHE A 134 15.25 6.17 -13.22
C PHE A 134 14.17 5.50 -14.08
N ASP A 135 14.54 4.94 -15.24
CA ASP A 135 13.61 4.12 -16.01
C ASP A 135 13.11 2.94 -15.17
N LYS A 136 11.83 2.58 -15.32
CA LYS A 136 11.21 1.43 -14.67
C LYS A 136 11.93 0.12 -15.04
N THR A 137 12.57 0.05 -16.21
CA THR A 137 13.36 -1.11 -16.64
C THR A 137 14.61 -1.34 -15.79
N ASN A 138 15.09 -0.31 -15.09
CA ASN A 138 16.30 -0.38 -14.27
C ASN A 138 16.00 -0.75 -12.81
N ILE A 139 14.73 -0.94 -12.46
CA ILE A 139 14.31 -1.28 -11.11
C ILE A 139 14.15 -2.81 -10.99
N PRO A 140 14.93 -3.50 -10.15
CA PRO A 140 14.89 -4.96 -10.10
C PRO A 140 13.64 -5.48 -9.39
N ILE A 141 13.07 -6.55 -9.96
CA ILE A 141 11.91 -7.28 -9.42
C ILE A 141 12.34 -8.71 -9.12
N TYR A 142 12.09 -9.16 -7.90
CA TYR A 142 12.32 -10.54 -7.49
C TYR A 142 11.00 -11.22 -7.18
N LEU A 143 10.63 -12.20 -8.00
CA LEU A 143 9.43 -13.01 -7.81
C LEU A 143 9.82 -14.38 -7.27
N PHE A 144 9.41 -14.69 -6.04
CA PHE A 144 9.61 -16.00 -5.44
C PHE A 144 8.42 -16.90 -5.78
N LEU A 145 8.53 -17.64 -6.88
CA LEU A 145 7.49 -18.55 -7.37
C LEU A 145 7.76 -19.97 -6.86
N SER A 146 6.84 -20.55 -6.09
CA SER A 146 6.86 -21.99 -5.74
C SER A 146 5.57 -22.43 -5.03
N GLY A 147 5.42 -23.74 -4.82
CA GLY A 147 4.29 -24.35 -4.11
C GLY A 147 4.15 -23.90 -2.64
N ALA A 148 3.05 -24.27 -2.00
CA ALA A 148 2.87 -24.01 -0.56
C ALA A 148 3.92 -24.75 0.27
N GLY A 149 4.43 -24.12 1.35
CA GLY A 149 5.39 -24.75 2.27
C GLY A 149 6.85 -24.82 1.80
N THR A 150 7.19 -24.29 0.62
CA THR A 150 8.55 -24.33 0.03
C THR A 150 9.50 -23.23 0.53
N GLY A 151 9.08 -22.42 1.51
CA GLY A 151 9.94 -21.38 2.09
C GLY A 151 9.91 -20.01 1.39
N LYS A 152 8.89 -19.71 0.57
CA LYS A 152 8.75 -18.39 -0.09
C LYS A 152 8.81 -17.20 0.88
N SER A 153 7.97 -17.21 1.92
CA SER A 153 7.94 -16.16 2.92
C SER A 153 9.27 -16.09 3.68
N ARG A 154 10.01 -17.19 3.79
CA ARG A 154 11.37 -17.18 4.36
C ARG A 154 12.36 -16.47 3.42
N ASN A 155 12.35 -16.78 2.13
CA ASN A 155 13.19 -16.06 1.15
C ASN A 155 12.90 -14.55 1.15
N ALA A 156 11.63 -14.17 1.21
CA ALA A 156 11.22 -12.77 1.29
C ALA A 156 11.72 -12.12 2.60
N ASN A 157 11.55 -12.79 3.74
CA ASN A 157 12.00 -12.30 5.04
C ASN A 157 13.53 -12.13 5.14
N GLU A 158 14.29 -13.04 4.52
CA GLU A 158 15.76 -13.04 4.51
C GLU A 158 16.36 -12.19 3.38
N PHE A 159 15.51 -11.57 2.55
CA PHE A 159 15.94 -10.90 1.32
C PHE A 159 16.97 -9.80 1.58
N GLN A 160 16.72 -8.93 2.57
CA GLN A 160 17.67 -7.87 2.92
C GLN A 160 19.03 -8.44 3.34
N GLN A 161 19.06 -9.47 4.18
CA GLN A 161 20.31 -10.07 4.63
C GLN A 161 21.06 -10.77 3.50
N THR A 162 20.31 -11.42 2.61
CA THR A 162 20.88 -12.04 1.41
C THR A 162 21.49 -10.98 0.49
N ALA A 163 20.80 -9.85 0.28
CA ALA A 163 21.30 -8.70 -0.47
C ALA A 163 22.54 -8.06 0.17
N ILE A 164 22.58 -7.91 1.51
CA ILE A 164 23.77 -7.45 2.24
C ILE A 164 24.95 -8.39 2.00
N SER A 165 24.71 -9.70 2.06
CA SER A 165 25.76 -10.70 1.87
C SER A 165 26.32 -10.69 0.44
N SER A 166 25.46 -10.48 -0.57
CA SER A 166 25.85 -10.51 -1.98
C SER A 166 26.71 -9.30 -2.38
N VAL A 167 26.49 -8.13 -1.78
CA VAL A 167 27.25 -6.90 -2.07
C VAL A 167 28.37 -6.63 -1.07
N SER A 168 28.73 -7.60 -0.23
CA SER A 168 29.69 -7.42 0.89
C SER A 168 31.07 -6.87 0.51
N LYS A 169 31.49 -7.03 -0.74
CA LYS A 169 32.77 -6.50 -1.27
C LYS A 169 32.68 -5.04 -1.77
N ASP A 170 31.49 -4.54 -2.03
CA ASP A 170 31.22 -3.18 -2.53
C ASP A 170 30.80 -2.29 -1.35
N LYS A 171 31.74 -1.50 -0.82
CA LYS A 171 31.53 -0.75 0.44
C LYS A 171 30.40 0.28 0.34
N ASP A 172 30.30 0.96 -0.79
CA ASP A 172 29.31 2.03 -0.98
C ASP A 172 27.90 1.43 -1.10
N LEU A 173 27.78 0.37 -1.90
CA LEU A 173 26.51 -0.34 -2.06
C LEU A 173 26.09 -1.04 -0.76
N LEU A 174 27.05 -1.64 -0.06
CA LEU A 174 26.83 -2.28 1.24
C LEU A 174 26.27 -1.30 2.28
N ALA A 175 26.85 -0.10 2.38
CA ALA A 175 26.36 0.92 3.31
C ALA A 175 24.90 1.29 3.00
N ARG A 176 24.58 1.43 1.72
CA ARG A 176 23.25 1.82 1.25
C ARG A 176 22.18 0.74 1.48
N ILE A 177 22.49 -0.53 1.20
CA ILE A 177 21.58 -1.66 1.45
C ILE A 177 21.36 -1.90 2.96
N LYS A 178 22.40 -1.67 3.79
CA LYS A 178 22.27 -1.75 5.26
C LYS A 178 21.37 -0.66 5.84
N ASP A 179 21.38 0.53 5.25
CA ASP A 179 20.57 1.68 5.67
C ASP A 179 19.16 1.70 5.04
N ALA A 180 18.84 0.72 4.19
CA ALA A 180 17.56 0.65 3.49
C ALA A 180 16.37 0.48 4.44
N TYR A 181 15.27 1.20 4.17
CA TYR A 181 13.98 0.96 4.82
C TYR A 181 13.30 -0.24 4.17
N VAL A 182 12.94 -1.22 5.00
CA VAL A 182 12.26 -2.44 4.58
C VAL A 182 10.80 -2.33 4.95
N PHE A 183 9.91 -2.55 3.99
CA PHE A 183 8.48 -2.63 4.25
C PHE A 183 7.98 -4.01 3.89
N ASN A 184 7.39 -4.71 4.86
CA ASN A 184 6.72 -5.99 4.66
C ASN A 184 5.22 -5.74 4.59
N VAL A 185 4.67 -5.82 3.39
CA VAL A 185 3.25 -5.66 3.10
C VAL A 185 2.68 -7.04 2.80
N SER A 186 1.54 -7.41 3.38
CA SER A 186 0.86 -8.66 3.07
C SER A 186 -0.61 -8.42 2.72
N TYR A 187 -1.09 -9.10 1.68
CA TYR A 187 -2.51 -9.21 1.36
C TYR A 187 -3.17 -10.49 1.90
N GLU A 188 -2.54 -11.11 2.90
CA GLU A 188 -3.08 -12.24 3.63
C GLU A 188 -3.31 -11.91 5.11
N ASN A 189 -3.97 -12.83 5.83
CA ASN A 189 -4.01 -12.95 7.29
C ASN A 189 -3.99 -11.63 8.11
N GLY A 190 -5.17 -11.09 8.40
CA GLY A 190 -5.31 -9.88 9.23
C GLY A 190 -5.11 -8.57 8.48
N THR A 191 -4.40 -8.59 7.34
CA THR A 191 -4.23 -7.45 6.44
C THR A 191 -4.68 -7.78 5.02
N ALA A 192 -5.64 -8.70 4.86
CA ALA A 192 -6.13 -9.13 3.55
C ALA A 192 -6.66 -7.97 2.71
N LEU A 193 -6.49 -8.03 1.39
CA LEU A 193 -7.06 -7.01 0.51
C LEU A 193 -8.59 -7.05 0.60
N ARG A 194 -9.21 -5.93 0.96
CA ARG A 194 -10.67 -5.84 1.07
C ARG A 194 -11.28 -5.51 -0.31
N PRO A 195 -12.55 -5.90 -0.54
CA PRO A 195 -13.25 -5.50 -1.75
C PRO A 195 -13.18 -3.98 -1.95
N ARG A 196 -12.82 -3.54 -3.16
CA ARG A 196 -12.78 -2.13 -3.59
C ARG A 196 -11.65 -1.28 -2.97
N GLU A 197 -10.71 -1.87 -2.23
CA GLU A 197 -9.44 -1.19 -1.96
C GLU A 197 -8.69 -1.00 -3.29
N ASP A 198 -8.22 0.22 -3.57
CA ASP A 198 -7.24 0.42 -4.65
C ASP A 198 -5.94 -0.28 -4.21
N PRO A 199 -5.44 -1.30 -4.93
CA PRO A 199 -4.34 -2.09 -4.41
C PRO A 199 -3.03 -1.31 -4.28
N PHE A 200 -2.82 -0.27 -5.08
CA PHE A 200 -1.63 0.57 -4.90
C PHE A 200 -1.70 1.39 -3.60
N LEU A 201 -2.85 1.99 -3.28
CA LEU A 201 -3.07 2.66 -1.99
C LEU A 201 -3.13 1.67 -0.82
N ALA A 202 -3.53 0.43 -1.08
CA ALA A 202 -3.55 -0.66 -0.11
C ALA A 202 -2.12 -0.99 0.38
N ILE A 203 -1.11 -0.92 -0.50
CA ILE A 203 0.31 -1.01 -0.13
C ILE A 203 0.67 0.13 0.82
N GLY A 204 0.36 1.38 0.45
CA GLY A 204 0.68 2.53 1.29
C GLY A 204 0.00 2.47 2.66
N THR A 205 -1.25 2.02 2.72
CA THR A 205 -1.97 1.81 4.00
C THR A 205 -1.27 0.77 4.89
N ARG A 206 -0.78 -0.32 4.31
CA ARG A 206 -0.02 -1.36 5.06
C ARG A 206 1.38 -0.90 5.46
N MET A 207 2.03 -0.09 4.62
CA MET A 207 3.28 0.60 5.00
C MET A 207 3.06 1.55 6.18
N LEU A 208 1.96 2.32 6.17
CA LEU A 208 1.60 3.19 7.29
C LEU A 208 1.32 2.38 8.56
N PHE A 209 0.55 1.29 8.44
CA PHE A 209 0.30 0.38 9.55
C PHE A 209 1.60 -0.16 10.14
N GLN A 210 2.58 -0.56 9.31
CA GLN A 210 3.88 -0.99 9.82
C GLN A 210 4.54 0.06 10.73
N LEU A 211 4.37 1.35 10.45
CA LEU A 211 4.93 2.45 11.24
C LEU A 211 4.15 2.74 12.53
N LEU A 212 2.86 2.38 12.58
CA LEU A 212 1.93 2.68 13.68
C LEU A 212 1.49 1.45 14.48
N ARG A 213 2.10 0.28 14.22
CA ARG A 213 1.61 -0.99 14.76
C ARG A 213 1.79 -1.15 16.27
N GLU A 214 2.58 -0.30 16.92
CA GLU A 214 2.71 -0.30 18.38
C GLU A 214 1.58 0.49 19.03
N GLU A 215 0.95 1.39 18.28
CA GLU A 215 -0.09 2.30 18.75
C GLU A 215 -1.49 1.93 18.30
N MET A 216 -1.63 1.34 17.10
CA MET A 216 -2.91 1.11 16.43
C MET A 216 -2.93 -0.24 15.73
N ASP A 217 -4.08 -0.92 15.75
CA ASP A 217 -4.30 -2.08 14.89
C ASP A 217 -4.55 -1.68 13.42
N PHE A 218 -4.53 -2.67 12.52
CA PHE A 218 -4.67 -2.40 11.08
C PHE A 218 -6.01 -1.76 10.73
N ASP A 219 -7.10 -2.17 11.38
CA ASP A 219 -8.43 -1.64 11.09
C ASP A 219 -8.59 -0.22 11.61
N GLU A 220 -7.99 0.08 12.76
CA GLU A 220 -7.93 1.43 13.30
C GLU A 220 -7.17 2.36 12.35
N VAL A 221 -5.99 1.96 11.85
CA VAL A 221 -5.24 2.74 10.85
C VAL A 221 -6.08 2.96 9.59
N ARG A 222 -6.69 1.89 9.07
CA ARG A 222 -7.51 1.94 7.86
C ARG A 222 -8.74 2.83 8.02
N LEU A 223 -9.37 2.86 9.19
CA LEU A 223 -10.56 3.67 9.45
C LEU A 223 -10.22 5.12 9.77
N THR A 224 -9.06 5.37 10.38
CA THR A 224 -8.65 6.71 10.84
C THR A 224 -8.06 7.56 9.72
N TYR A 225 -7.31 6.97 8.80
CA TYR A 225 -6.56 7.73 7.80
C TYR A 225 -7.14 7.57 6.38
N GLU A 226 -7.01 8.64 5.59
CA GLU A 226 -7.14 8.53 4.13
C GLU A 226 -6.06 7.55 3.62
N PRO A 227 -6.39 6.59 2.73
CA PRO A 227 -5.41 5.63 2.21
C PRO A 227 -4.24 6.35 1.55
N PRO A 228 -3.02 6.30 2.13
CA PRO A 228 -1.88 7.01 1.57
C PRO A 228 -1.30 6.22 0.39
N SER A 229 -0.62 6.92 -0.51
CA SER A 229 0.28 6.25 -1.45
C SER A 229 1.55 5.77 -0.73
N PRO A 230 2.25 4.72 -1.22
CA PRO A 230 3.58 4.35 -0.75
C PRO A 230 4.55 5.54 -0.65
N MET A 231 4.54 6.44 -1.64
CA MET A 231 5.37 7.65 -1.65
C MET A 231 5.01 8.64 -0.54
N SER A 232 3.73 8.77 -0.21
CA SER A 232 3.29 9.60 0.91
C SER A 232 3.83 9.06 2.23
N VAL A 233 3.83 7.75 2.44
CA VAL A 233 4.42 7.13 3.64
C VAL A 233 5.93 7.32 3.71
N LEU A 234 6.63 7.11 2.59
CA LEU A 234 8.07 7.38 2.52
C LEU A 234 8.40 8.84 2.82
N SER A 235 7.54 9.77 2.40
CA SER A 235 7.70 11.20 2.70
C SER A 235 7.61 11.49 4.20
N LEU A 236 6.73 10.78 4.93
CA LEU A 236 6.65 10.90 6.39
C LEU A 236 7.94 10.42 7.06
N VAL A 237 8.49 9.29 6.62
CA VAL A 237 9.75 8.75 7.14
C VAL A 237 10.93 9.67 6.84
N ALA A 238 11.00 10.17 5.60
CA ALA A 238 12.03 11.09 5.15
C ALA A 238 12.01 12.39 5.96
N LYS A 239 10.81 12.95 6.17
CA LYS A 239 10.58 14.16 6.95
C LYS A 239 11.04 14.01 8.40
N TYR A 240 10.68 12.91 9.06
CA TYR A 240 11.10 12.64 10.43
C TYR A 240 12.63 12.57 10.60
N ARG A 241 13.33 12.05 9.57
CA ARG A 241 14.79 11.91 9.57
C ARG A 241 15.52 13.12 8.98
N ASN A 242 14.81 14.14 8.52
CA ASN A 242 15.35 15.28 7.78
C ASN A 242 16.23 14.84 6.59
N ARG A 243 15.72 13.91 5.78
CA ARG A 243 16.38 13.37 4.58
C ARG A 243 15.57 13.66 3.32
N ASP A 244 16.24 13.81 2.19
CA ASP A 244 15.60 13.86 0.87
C ASP A 244 15.17 12.45 0.44
N LEU A 245 14.02 12.34 -0.21
CA LEU A 245 13.50 11.07 -0.74
C LEU A 245 14.45 10.41 -1.74
N LYS A 246 15.23 11.19 -2.48
CA LYS A 246 16.20 10.66 -3.46
C LYS A 246 17.36 9.91 -2.81
N ASP A 247 17.66 10.23 -1.55
CA ASP A 247 18.80 9.68 -0.80
C ASP A 247 18.41 8.42 -0.01
N ILE A 248 17.10 8.17 0.11
CA ILE A 248 16.57 6.98 0.77
C ILE A 248 16.74 5.76 -0.13
N THR A 249 16.83 4.57 0.46
CA THR A 249 16.77 3.29 -0.26
C THR A 249 15.66 2.46 0.35
N VAL A 250 14.81 1.87 -0.49
CA VAL A 250 13.63 1.13 -0.05
C VAL A 250 13.68 -0.29 -0.58
N ILE A 251 13.44 -1.26 0.30
CA ILE A 251 13.14 -2.64 -0.05
C ILE A 251 11.67 -2.86 0.29
N LEU A 252 10.84 -2.99 -0.73
CA LEU A 252 9.42 -3.29 -0.56
C LEU A 252 9.22 -4.79 -0.79
N ILE A 253 8.71 -5.47 0.22
CA ILE A 253 8.30 -6.85 0.14
C ILE A 253 6.77 -6.89 0.14
N VAL A 254 6.17 -7.43 -0.92
CA VAL A 254 4.71 -7.58 -1.04
C VAL A 254 4.36 -9.06 -1.09
N ASP A 255 3.90 -9.57 0.04
CA ASP A 255 3.40 -10.93 0.21
C ASP A 255 1.96 -11.07 -0.29
N ALA A 256 1.64 -12.26 -0.78
CA ALA A 256 0.34 -12.60 -1.35
C ALA A 256 -0.10 -11.73 -2.55
N MET A 257 0.84 -11.30 -3.39
CA MET A 257 0.53 -10.42 -4.54
C MET A 257 -0.39 -11.10 -5.58
N GLN A 258 -0.44 -12.44 -5.59
CA GLN A 258 -1.39 -13.19 -6.42
C GLN A 258 -2.86 -12.90 -6.08
N GLN A 259 -3.17 -12.33 -4.91
CA GLN A 259 -4.53 -11.91 -4.56
C GLN A 259 -5.05 -10.77 -5.46
N LEU A 260 -4.16 -10.10 -6.20
CA LEU A 260 -4.52 -9.09 -7.20
C LEU A 260 -4.89 -9.69 -8.57
N MET A 261 -4.65 -11.00 -8.75
CA MET A 261 -4.94 -11.69 -10.01
C MET A 261 -6.34 -12.30 -9.95
N LEU A 262 -7.23 -11.80 -10.79
CA LEU A 262 -8.57 -12.31 -11.06
C LEU A 262 -8.58 -13.27 -12.26
N SER A 263 -7.61 -13.14 -13.17
CA SER A 263 -7.47 -13.97 -14.37
C SER A 263 -6.01 -14.34 -14.66
N THR A 264 -5.83 -15.37 -15.49
CA THR A 264 -4.50 -15.78 -15.96
C THR A 264 -3.82 -14.72 -16.84
N ASP A 265 -4.62 -13.85 -17.46
CA ASP A 265 -4.14 -12.86 -18.42
C ASP A 265 -3.83 -11.51 -17.75
N ASP A 266 -3.97 -11.41 -16.43
CA ASP A 266 -3.78 -10.17 -15.69
C ASP A 266 -2.35 -9.64 -15.77
N GLY A 267 -1.36 -10.50 -16.06
CA GLY A 267 0.02 -10.07 -16.36
C GLY A 267 0.18 -9.35 -17.71
N LEU A 268 -0.80 -9.44 -18.60
CA LEU A 268 -0.81 -8.85 -19.94
C LEU A 268 -1.88 -7.75 -20.08
N ASN A 269 -2.93 -7.81 -19.25
CA ASN A 269 -4.01 -6.84 -19.25
C ASN A 269 -3.61 -5.58 -18.48
N LYS A 270 -3.43 -4.46 -19.21
CA LYS A 270 -3.04 -3.16 -18.63
C LYS A 270 -4.07 -2.58 -17.67
N ASP A 271 -5.31 -3.01 -17.76
CA ASP A 271 -6.40 -2.58 -16.91
C ASP A 271 -6.58 -3.47 -15.67
N SER A 272 -5.81 -4.56 -15.55
CA SER A 272 -5.85 -5.42 -14.37
C SER A 272 -5.26 -4.70 -13.16
N ASP A 273 -5.82 -4.98 -11.99
CA ASP A 273 -5.32 -4.48 -10.72
C ASP A 273 -3.88 -4.92 -10.46
N PHE A 274 -3.55 -6.17 -10.83
CA PHE A 274 -2.20 -6.69 -10.78
C PHE A 274 -1.20 -5.85 -11.59
N TYR A 275 -1.46 -5.66 -12.89
CA TYR A 275 -0.56 -4.98 -13.80
C TYR A 275 -0.40 -3.50 -13.44
N ARG A 276 -1.52 -2.83 -13.14
CA ARG A 276 -1.53 -1.43 -12.70
C ARG A 276 -0.71 -1.25 -11.42
N THR A 277 -0.87 -2.15 -10.45
CA THR A 277 -0.16 -2.05 -9.17
C THR A 277 1.34 -2.20 -9.35
N ILE A 278 1.78 -3.24 -10.08
CA ILE A 278 3.18 -3.45 -10.44
C ILE A 278 3.73 -2.18 -11.08
N ILE A 279 3.15 -1.70 -12.19
CA ILE A 279 3.65 -0.52 -12.91
C ILE A 279 3.70 0.75 -12.06
N THR A 280 2.75 0.91 -11.13
CA THR A 280 2.65 2.11 -10.29
C THR A 280 3.68 2.08 -9.16
N ILE A 281 3.96 0.92 -8.56
CA ILE A 281 5.10 0.75 -7.64
C ILE A 281 6.39 1.20 -8.33
N PHE A 282 6.61 0.80 -9.59
CA PHE A 282 7.84 1.16 -10.33
C PHE A 282 7.92 2.61 -10.80
N ALA A 283 6.82 3.37 -10.73
CA ALA A 283 6.92 4.82 -10.89
C ALA A 283 7.63 5.48 -9.68
N SER A 284 7.72 4.79 -8.53
CA SER A 284 8.51 5.23 -7.39
C SER A 284 9.99 4.88 -7.59
N LYS A 285 10.82 5.91 -7.78
CA LYS A 285 12.20 5.86 -8.32
C LYS A 285 13.25 5.22 -7.39
N THR A 286 12.85 4.50 -6.35
CA THR A 286 13.72 4.18 -5.20
C THR A 286 13.51 2.77 -4.60
N CYS A 287 12.76 1.91 -5.28
CA CYS A 287 12.19 0.71 -4.68
C CYS A 287 12.78 -0.58 -5.26
N ILE A 288 13.38 -1.44 -4.43
CA ILE A 288 13.59 -2.85 -4.79
C ILE A 288 12.34 -3.64 -4.41
N LEU A 289 11.66 -4.26 -5.38
CA LEU A 289 10.45 -5.07 -5.11
C LEU A 289 10.80 -6.55 -5.01
N ALA A 290 10.40 -7.18 -3.91
CA ALA A 290 10.45 -8.63 -3.74
C ALA A 290 9.05 -9.15 -3.38
N SER A 291 8.60 -10.23 -4.02
CA SER A 291 7.26 -10.76 -3.79
C SER A 291 7.18 -12.28 -3.87
N PRO A 292 6.68 -12.96 -2.83
CA PRO A 292 6.29 -14.36 -2.91
C PRO A 292 4.94 -14.54 -3.61
N PHE A 293 4.88 -15.53 -4.51
CA PHE A 293 3.66 -15.92 -5.25
C PHE A 293 3.34 -17.39 -5.04
N TYR A 294 2.05 -17.71 -5.06
CA TYR A 294 1.56 -19.09 -5.07
C TYR A 294 1.11 -19.49 -6.46
N GLU A 295 1.57 -20.64 -6.93
CA GLU A 295 1.03 -21.28 -8.11
C GLU A 295 -0.18 -22.13 -7.69
N THR A 296 -1.39 -21.70 -8.04
CA THR A 296 -2.58 -22.54 -7.90
C THR A 296 -2.60 -23.51 -9.06
N SER A 297 -1.96 -24.68 -8.90
CA SER A 297 -2.22 -25.78 -9.82
C SER A 297 -3.66 -26.26 -9.59
N ASN A 298 -4.49 -26.18 -10.63
CA ASN A 298 -5.77 -26.87 -10.69
C ASN A 298 -5.50 -28.38 -10.63
N ILE A 299 -5.34 -28.93 -9.43
CA ILE A 299 -5.35 -30.36 -9.19
C ILE A 299 -6.82 -30.78 -9.25
N SER A 300 -7.27 -31.12 -10.47
CA SER A 300 -8.47 -31.93 -10.66
C SER A 300 -8.34 -33.20 -9.81
N PRO A 301 -9.32 -33.53 -8.95
CA PRO A 301 -9.29 -34.78 -8.21
C PRO A 301 -9.44 -35.92 -9.22
N ARG A 302 -8.35 -36.65 -9.46
CA ARG A 302 -8.46 -37.96 -10.11
C ARG A 302 -9.27 -38.86 -9.18
N LYS A 303 -10.44 -39.28 -9.69
CA LYS A 303 -11.22 -40.41 -9.17
C LYS A 303 -10.39 -41.68 -9.19
#